data_AF-A0AAN4NTN6-F1
#
_entry.id   AF-A0AAN4NTN6-F1
#
_cell.length_a   1.000
_cell.length_b   1.000
_cell.length_c   1.000
_cell.angle_alpha   90.00
_cell.angle_beta   90.00
_cell.angle_gamma   90.00
#
_symmetry.space_group_name_H-M   'P 1'
#
loop_
_entity.id
_entity.type
_entity.pdbx_description
1 polymer ?
#
loop_
_entity_poly.entity_id
_entity_poly.type
_entity_poly.pdbx_seq_one_letter_code
_entity_poly.pdbx_strand_id
1 'polypeptide(L)'
;MLNVEQSGLFRAWFVRIAQEQLRQGPSPRWYQQDCAGLVRFAANETLKVHDSKWLKSNGLSSQYLPPEMTLTPEQRQLAQNWNQGNGKTGPYVTAINLIQYNSQFIGQDINQALPGDMIFFDQGDAQHLMVWMGRYVIYHTGSATKTDNGMRAVSLQQLMTWKDTRWIPNDSNPNFIGIYRLNFLAR
;
A
#
# COMPACT_ATOMS: atom_id res chain seq x y z
N MET A 1 -4.01 5.37 16.36
CA MET A 1 -3.22 4.12 16.33
C MET A 1 -4.18 2.94 16.42
N LEU A 2 -3.85 1.84 15.76
CA LEU A 2 -4.53 0.55 15.90
C LEU A 2 -3.81 -0.30 16.95
N ASN A 3 -4.51 -1.18 17.65
CA ASN A 3 -3.91 -2.19 18.52
C ASN A 3 -3.34 -3.37 17.69
N VAL A 4 -2.73 -4.36 18.35
CA VAL A 4 -2.08 -5.51 17.67
C VAL A 4 -3.08 -6.32 16.83
N GLU A 5 -4.24 -6.65 17.39
CA GLU A 5 -5.29 -7.41 16.70
C GLU A 5 -5.84 -6.64 15.49
N GLN A 6 -6.20 -5.37 15.69
CA GLN A 6 -6.65 -4.46 14.63
C GLN A 6 -5.60 -4.30 13.54
N SER A 7 -4.31 -4.28 13.89
CA SER A 7 -3.21 -4.17 12.91
C SER A 7 -3.08 -5.44 12.07
N GLY A 8 -3.28 -6.61 12.67
CA GLY A 8 -3.33 -7.88 11.94
C GLY A 8 -4.49 -7.93 10.95
N LEU A 9 -5.70 -7.55 11.39
CA LEU A 9 -6.88 -7.49 10.53
C LEU A 9 -6.75 -6.41 9.44
N PHE A 10 -6.16 -5.25 9.76
CA PHE A 10 -5.87 -4.21 8.79
C PHE A 10 -5.00 -4.76 7.67
N ARG A 11 -3.92 -5.47 7.98
CA ARG A 11 -3.04 -6.07 6.95
C ARG A 11 -3.79 -7.05 6.07
N ALA A 12 -4.60 -7.91 6.66
CA ALA A 12 -5.39 -8.88 5.90
C ALA A 12 -6.34 -8.19 4.92
N TRP A 13 -7.07 -7.17 5.36
CA TRP A 13 -7.96 -6.37 4.51
C TRP A 13 -7.20 -5.55 3.47
N PHE A 14 -6.12 -4.88 3.86
CA PHE A 14 -5.31 -4.06 2.98
C PHE A 14 -4.75 -4.87 1.80
N VAL A 15 -4.17 -6.04 2.10
CA VAL A 15 -3.64 -6.96 1.07
C VAL A 15 -4.78 -7.50 0.20
N ARG A 16 -5.92 -7.88 0.80
CA ARG A 16 -7.12 -8.35 0.08
C ARG A 16 -7.62 -7.30 -0.93
N ILE A 17 -7.73 -6.04 -0.51
CA ILE A 17 -8.22 -4.93 -1.32
C ILE A 17 -7.23 -4.61 -2.45
N ALA A 18 -5.95 -4.54 -2.13
CA ALA A 18 -4.91 -4.26 -3.13
C ALA A 18 -4.82 -5.39 -4.17
N GLN A 19 -5.02 -6.64 -3.76
CA GLN A 19 -5.11 -7.78 -4.67
C GLN A 19 -6.33 -7.68 -5.61
N GLU A 20 -7.47 -7.14 -5.16
CA GLU A 20 -8.61 -6.92 -6.05
C GLU A 20 -8.35 -5.82 -7.08
N GLN A 21 -7.60 -4.77 -6.71
CA GLN A 21 -7.19 -3.75 -7.69
C GLN A 21 -6.28 -4.35 -8.77
N LEU A 22 -5.46 -5.34 -8.42
CA LEU A 22 -4.68 -6.08 -9.41
C LEU A 22 -5.59 -6.97 -10.29
N ARG A 23 -6.53 -7.70 -9.68
CA ARG A 23 -7.35 -8.70 -10.37
C ARG A 23 -8.40 -8.09 -11.30
N GLN A 24 -9.08 -7.03 -10.85
CA GLN A 24 -10.16 -6.36 -11.59
C GLN A 24 -9.66 -5.15 -12.38
N GLY A 25 -8.44 -4.70 -12.10
CA GLY A 25 -7.96 -3.38 -12.49
C GLY A 25 -8.34 -2.30 -11.46
N PRO A 26 -7.75 -1.10 -11.58
CA PRO A 26 -8.05 0.03 -10.70
C PRO A 26 -9.56 0.34 -10.69
N SER A 27 -10.16 0.36 -9.50
CA SER A 27 -11.53 0.80 -9.31
C SER A 27 -11.71 2.22 -9.83
N PRO A 28 -12.85 2.57 -10.47
CA PRO A 28 -13.16 3.96 -10.83
C PRO A 28 -13.18 4.92 -9.62
N ARG A 29 -13.28 4.37 -8.40
CA ARG A 29 -13.23 5.13 -7.13
C ARG A 29 -11.80 5.49 -6.73
N TRP A 30 -10.81 4.87 -7.34
CA TRP A 30 -9.40 5.18 -7.17
C TRP A 30 -9.00 6.24 -8.20
N TYR A 31 -9.20 7.50 -7.83
CA TYR A 31 -8.97 8.66 -8.72
C TYR A 31 -7.49 8.97 -8.96
N GLN A 32 -6.61 8.59 -8.05
CA GLN A 32 -5.18 8.92 -8.08
C GLN A 32 -4.35 7.70 -8.43
N GLN A 33 -4.36 7.30 -9.69
CA GLN A 33 -3.73 6.06 -10.16
C GLN A 33 -2.20 6.20 -10.25
N ASP A 34 -1.56 6.38 -9.09
CA ASP A 34 -0.12 6.39 -8.88
C ASP A 34 0.29 5.36 -7.82
N CYS A 35 1.60 5.11 -7.68
CA CYS A 35 2.11 4.09 -6.77
C CYS A 35 1.69 4.32 -5.31
N ALA A 36 1.74 5.56 -4.83
CA ALA A 36 1.30 5.93 -3.50
C ALA A 36 -0.25 5.94 -3.40
N GLY A 37 -0.94 6.16 -4.50
CA GLY A 37 -2.38 6.14 -4.63
C GLY A 37 -2.97 4.78 -4.36
N LEU A 38 -2.30 3.70 -4.77
CA LEU A 38 -2.69 2.33 -4.41
C LEU A 38 -2.70 2.17 -2.89
N VAL A 39 -1.65 2.65 -2.21
CA VAL A 39 -1.53 2.60 -0.74
C VAL A 39 -2.62 3.45 -0.08
N ARG A 40 -2.79 4.70 -0.52
CA ARG A 40 -3.82 5.61 0.02
C ARG A 40 -5.22 5.00 -0.13
N PHE A 41 -5.53 4.48 -1.32
CA PHE A 41 -6.81 3.85 -1.62
C PHE A 41 -7.03 2.60 -0.75
N ALA A 42 -6.10 1.64 -0.77
CA ALA A 42 -6.23 0.41 -0.02
C ALA A 42 -6.32 0.67 1.50
N ALA A 43 -5.52 1.60 2.04
CA ALA A 43 -5.58 1.98 3.46
C ALA A 43 -6.92 2.62 3.83
N ASN A 44 -7.41 3.56 3.01
CA ASN A 44 -8.69 4.22 3.26
C ASN A 44 -9.87 3.25 3.17
N GLU A 45 -9.88 2.36 2.18
CA GLU A 45 -10.93 1.36 2.06
C GLU A 45 -10.89 0.33 3.19
N THR A 46 -9.69 -0.07 3.64
CA THR A 46 -9.50 -1.00 4.77
C THR A 46 -10.10 -0.48 6.08
N LEU A 47 -10.12 0.83 6.31
CA LEU A 47 -10.62 1.42 7.56
C LEU A 47 -12.14 1.65 7.55
N LYS A 48 -12.82 1.36 6.43
CA LYS A 48 -14.28 1.47 6.33
C LYS A 48 -14.98 0.28 6.95
N VAL A 49 -16.30 0.35 6.98
CA VAL A 49 -17.15 -0.79 7.31
C VAL A 49 -17.34 -1.62 6.05
N HIS A 50 -16.98 -2.90 6.07
CA HIS A 50 -17.07 -3.78 4.90
C HIS A 50 -18.45 -4.48 4.82
N ASP A 51 -19.53 -3.70 4.83
CA ASP A 51 -20.89 -4.22 4.69
C ASP A 51 -21.21 -4.71 3.26
N SER A 52 -22.40 -5.28 3.07
CA SER A 52 -22.84 -5.79 1.75
C SER A 52 -22.85 -4.71 0.66
N LYS A 53 -23.14 -3.46 1.01
CA LYS A 53 -23.12 -2.32 0.08
C LYS A 53 -21.68 -2.01 -0.33
N TRP A 54 -20.75 -1.99 0.61
CA TRP A 54 -19.33 -1.78 0.37
C TRP A 54 -18.74 -2.89 -0.51
N LEU A 55 -19.07 -4.16 -0.23
CA LEU A 55 -18.62 -5.31 -1.02
C LEU A 55 -19.09 -5.20 -2.48
N LYS A 56 -20.39 -4.93 -2.68
CA LYS A 56 -20.97 -4.72 -4.01
C LYS A 56 -20.30 -3.55 -4.74
N SER A 57 -20.04 -2.45 -4.05
CA SER A 57 -19.44 -1.24 -4.64
C SER A 57 -17.97 -1.44 -5.06
N ASN A 58 -17.28 -2.39 -4.45
CA ASN A 58 -15.88 -2.71 -4.75
C ASN A 58 -15.72 -4.00 -5.57
N GLY A 59 -16.83 -4.65 -5.96
CA GLY A 59 -16.80 -5.89 -6.71
C GLY A 59 -16.18 -7.06 -5.94
N LEU A 60 -16.22 -7.05 -4.61
CA LEU A 60 -15.70 -8.15 -3.79
C LEU A 60 -16.75 -9.24 -3.61
N SER A 61 -16.31 -10.49 -3.78
CA SER A 61 -17.06 -11.67 -3.32
C SER A 61 -17.11 -11.73 -1.79
N SER A 62 -18.19 -12.25 -1.24
CA SER A 62 -18.34 -12.52 0.20
C SER A 62 -17.54 -13.74 0.70
N GLN A 63 -16.86 -14.45 -0.20
CA GLN A 63 -16.06 -15.63 0.15
C GLN A 63 -14.65 -15.25 0.64
N TYR A 64 -14.18 -15.95 1.67
CA TYR A 64 -12.82 -15.83 2.21
C TYR A 64 -12.42 -14.39 2.59
N LEU A 65 -13.37 -13.63 3.13
CA LEU A 65 -13.11 -12.28 3.64
C LEU A 65 -12.42 -12.34 5.00
N PRO A 66 -11.46 -11.45 5.29
CA PRO A 66 -10.97 -11.28 6.65
C PRO A 66 -12.11 -10.89 7.60
N PRO A 67 -12.00 -11.18 8.91
CA PRO A 67 -12.97 -10.70 9.90
C PRO A 67 -13.12 -9.18 9.87
N GLU A 68 -14.33 -8.68 10.12
CA GLU A 68 -14.58 -7.24 10.22
C GLU A 68 -13.87 -6.63 11.43
N MET A 69 -13.32 -5.43 11.26
CA MET A 69 -12.62 -4.74 12.33
C MET A 69 -13.57 -3.87 13.16
N THR A 70 -13.51 -4.02 14.48
CA THR A 70 -14.09 -3.05 15.41
C THR A 70 -13.15 -1.84 15.53
N LEU A 71 -13.53 -0.71 14.92
CA LEU A 71 -12.77 0.54 14.93
C LEU A 71 -13.61 1.68 15.51
N THR A 72 -12.97 2.57 16.29
CA THR A 72 -13.60 3.83 16.72
C THR A 72 -13.77 4.78 15.53
N PRO A 73 -14.68 5.78 15.60
CA PRO A 73 -14.82 6.77 14.54
C PRO A 73 -13.50 7.45 14.14
N GLU A 74 -12.63 7.74 15.11
CA GLU A 74 -11.33 8.37 14.91
C GLU A 74 -10.35 7.43 14.18
N GLN A 75 -10.35 6.14 14.53
CA GLN A 75 -9.52 5.15 13.85
C GLN A 75 -9.92 5.01 12.37
N ARG A 76 -11.19 5.17 12.03
CA ARG A 76 -11.67 5.12 10.64
C ARG A 76 -11.16 6.29 9.79
N GLN A 77 -10.69 7.36 10.41
CA GLN A 77 -10.20 8.57 9.74
C GLN A 77 -8.69 8.57 9.53
N LEU A 78 -7.95 7.55 10.01
CA LEU A 78 -6.47 7.53 9.96
C LEU A 78 -5.92 7.70 8.53
N ALA A 79 -6.54 7.07 7.54
CA ALA A 79 -6.13 7.18 6.12
C ALA A 79 -6.83 8.32 5.35
N GLN A 80 -7.45 9.26 6.07
CA GLN A 80 -8.01 10.52 5.54
C GLN A 80 -7.32 11.76 6.12
N ASN A 81 -6.49 11.58 7.16
CA ASN A 81 -5.77 12.64 7.86
C ASN A 81 -4.26 12.39 7.81
N TRP A 82 -3.72 12.21 6.60
CA TRP A 82 -2.29 12.02 6.40
C TRP A 82 -1.52 13.29 6.75
N ASN A 83 -0.36 13.14 7.41
CA ASN A 83 0.56 14.23 7.68
C ASN A 83 1.27 14.65 6.39
N GLN A 84 1.05 15.90 5.96
CA GLN A 84 1.60 16.48 4.74
C GLN A 84 2.92 17.24 4.96
N GLY A 85 3.42 17.26 6.20
CA GLY A 85 4.54 18.11 6.62
C GLY A 85 4.08 19.52 7.03
N ASN A 86 4.98 20.27 7.67
CA ASN A 86 4.74 21.66 8.09
C ASN A 86 3.46 21.88 8.91
N GLY A 87 3.10 20.89 9.75
CA GLY A 87 1.90 20.94 10.59
C GLY A 87 0.57 20.78 9.84
N LYS A 88 0.59 20.43 8.56
CA LYS A 88 -0.63 20.22 7.75
C LYS A 88 -1.03 18.75 7.71
N THR A 89 -2.32 18.50 7.70
CA THR A 89 -2.92 17.17 7.49
C THR A 89 -3.99 17.21 6.42
N GLY A 90 -4.19 16.11 5.69
CA GLY A 90 -5.28 16.00 4.72
C GLY A 90 -5.43 14.63 4.08
N PRO A 91 -6.39 14.47 3.16
CA PRO A 91 -6.73 13.17 2.54
C PRO A 91 -5.71 12.70 1.49
N TYR A 92 -4.70 13.52 1.19
CA TYR A 92 -3.71 13.26 0.15
C TYR A 92 -2.29 13.52 0.67
N VAL A 93 -1.37 12.64 0.29
CA VAL A 93 0.09 12.80 0.47
C VAL A 93 0.82 12.18 -0.71
N THR A 94 1.96 12.75 -1.09
CA THR A 94 2.88 12.18 -2.08
C THR A 94 3.56 10.91 -1.54
N ALA A 95 4.24 10.16 -2.41
CA ALA A 95 5.03 8.99 -2.00
C ALA A 95 6.06 9.35 -0.92
N ILE A 96 6.80 10.44 -1.13
CA ILE A 96 7.81 10.91 -0.17
C ILE A 96 7.20 11.30 1.18
N ASN A 97 6.08 12.02 1.21
CA ASN A 97 5.42 12.40 2.47
C ASN A 97 4.79 11.20 3.18
N LEU A 98 4.30 10.21 2.41
CA LEU A 98 3.80 8.95 2.97
C LEU A 98 4.90 8.20 3.71
N ILE A 99 6.11 8.18 3.14
CA ILE A 99 7.29 7.55 3.75
C ILE A 99 7.84 8.37 4.91
N GLN A 100 8.05 9.66 4.73
CA GLN A 100 8.71 10.52 5.73
C GLN A 100 7.88 10.76 6.99
N TYR A 101 6.57 10.96 6.85
CA TYR A 101 5.73 11.42 7.97
C TYR A 101 4.67 10.41 8.42
N ASN A 102 4.34 9.44 7.57
CA ASN A 102 3.20 8.54 7.80
C ASN A 102 3.62 7.07 7.89
N SER A 103 4.93 6.79 7.84
CA SER A 103 5.48 5.45 7.93
C SER A 103 6.68 5.39 8.88
N GLN A 104 6.92 4.21 9.43
CA GLN A 104 8.09 3.86 10.23
C GLN A 104 9.02 3.01 9.38
N PHE A 105 10.32 3.28 9.48
CA PHE A 105 11.35 2.47 8.84
C PHE A 105 11.48 1.11 9.53
N ILE A 106 11.49 0.03 8.74
CA ILE A 106 11.64 -1.34 9.22
C ILE A 106 13.07 -1.82 9.03
N GLY A 107 13.63 -1.63 7.83
CA GLY A 107 14.97 -2.10 7.49
C GLY A 107 15.19 -2.14 5.97
N GLN A 108 16.35 -2.67 5.56
CA GLN A 108 16.72 -2.90 4.16
C GLN A 108 16.83 -4.40 3.80
N ASP A 109 16.42 -5.29 4.71
CA ASP A 109 16.32 -6.71 4.42
C ASP A 109 14.86 -7.08 4.15
N ILE A 110 14.57 -7.50 2.91
CA ILE A 110 13.21 -7.87 2.47
C ILE A 110 12.57 -8.96 3.32
N ASN A 111 13.36 -9.80 4.00
CA ASN A 111 12.86 -10.83 4.89
C ASN A 111 12.18 -10.25 6.15
N GLN A 112 12.39 -8.97 6.46
CA GLN A 112 11.74 -8.26 7.56
C GLN A 112 10.36 -7.70 7.18
N ALA A 113 10.01 -7.71 5.89
CA ALA A 113 8.76 -7.15 5.41
C ALA A 113 7.55 -8.05 5.77
N LEU A 114 6.51 -7.43 6.33
CA LEU A 114 5.22 -8.07 6.53
C LEU A 114 4.23 -7.66 5.43
N PRO A 115 3.25 -8.52 5.07
CA PRO A 115 2.26 -8.15 4.05
C PRO A 115 1.58 -6.80 4.35
N GLY A 116 1.53 -5.93 3.35
CA GLY A 116 1.06 -4.55 3.46
C GLY A 116 2.15 -3.51 3.79
N ASP A 117 3.37 -3.93 4.12
CA ASP A 117 4.52 -3.02 4.18
C ASP A 117 4.87 -2.53 2.75
N MET A 118 5.54 -1.38 2.69
CA MET A 118 5.91 -0.68 1.46
C MET A 118 7.41 -0.80 1.22
N ILE A 119 7.78 -1.20 0.02
CA ILE A 119 9.16 -1.20 -0.48
C ILE A 119 9.33 0.11 -1.23
N PHE A 120 10.23 0.96 -0.73
CA PHE A 120 10.41 2.30 -1.24
C PHE A 120 11.72 2.43 -2.02
N PHE A 121 11.60 3.00 -3.22
CA PHE A 121 12.71 3.39 -4.05
C PHE A 121 12.72 4.89 -4.30
N ASP A 122 13.89 5.50 -4.22
CA ASP A 122 14.13 6.89 -4.59
C ASP A 122 15.11 6.92 -5.78
N GLN A 123 14.62 7.35 -6.95
CA GLN A 123 15.43 7.54 -8.14
C GLN A 123 15.66 9.03 -8.43
N GLY A 124 15.67 9.87 -7.39
CA GLY A 124 15.77 11.33 -7.51
C GLY A 124 14.42 11.92 -7.88
N ASP A 125 14.21 12.22 -9.17
CA ASP A 125 12.97 12.87 -9.64
C ASP A 125 11.76 11.91 -9.68
N ALA A 126 12.00 10.61 -9.51
CA ALA A 126 10.97 9.58 -9.52
C ALA A 126 11.04 8.72 -8.25
N GLN A 127 10.14 8.99 -7.29
CA GLN A 127 9.94 8.10 -6.16
C GLN A 127 8.93 7.01 -6.52
N HIS A 128 9.18 5.78 -6.05
CA HIS A 128 8.32 4.65 -6.34
C HIS A 128 8.06 3.78 -5.12
N LEU A 129 6.81 3.33 -4.99
CA LEU A 129 6.34 2.48 -3.91
C LEU A 129 5.78 1.18 -4.48
N MET A 130 6.21 0.08 -3.88
CA MET A 130 5.61 -1.23 -4.12
C MET A 130 5.05 -1.78 -2.81
N VAL A 131 3.86 -2.36 -2.87
CA VAL A 131 3.24 -3.03 -1.72
C VAL A 131 3.74 -4.47 -1.67
N TRP A 132 4.28 -4.87 -0.53
CA TRP A 132 4.67 -6.25 -0.29
C TRP A 132 3.44 -7.12 0.00
N MET A 133 3.26 -8.18 -0.79
CA MET A 133 2.13 -9.12 -0.69
C MET A 133 2.51 -10.42 0.02
N GLY A 134 3.69 -10.47 0.67
CA GLY A 134 4.21 -11.64 1.38
C GLY A 134 5.07 -12.60 0.55
N ARG A 135 4.96 -12.55 -0.78
CA ARG A 135 5.82 -13.35 -1.71
C ARG A 135 6.15 -12.65 -3.03
N TYR A 136 5.39 -11.62 -3.36
CA TYR A 136 5.51 -10.80 -4.55
C TYR A 136 5.16 -9.36 -4.19
N VAL A 137 5.45 -8.44 -5.08
CA VAL A 137 5.11 -7.03 -4.94
C VAL A 137 4.04 -6.65 -5.93
N ILE A 138 3.19 -5.69 -5.56
CA ILE A 138 2.30 -5.01 -6.50
C ILE A 138 2.51 -3.52 -6.45
N TYR A 139 2.29 -2.86 -7.58
CA TYR A 139 2.39 -1.42 -7.68
C TYR A 139 1.58 -0.91 -8.87
N HIS A 140 1.43 0.41 -8.92
CA HIS A 140 0.89 1.11 -10.07
C HIS A 140 1.98 1.95 -10.73
N THR A 141 2.03 1.96 -12.06
CA THR A 141 3.06 2.67 -12.85
C THR A 141 2.90 4.19 -12.85
N GLY A 142 1.76 4.71 -12.41
CA GLY A 142 1.43 6.14 -12.50
C GLY A 142 0.74 6.55 -13.80
N SER A 143 0.54 5.61 -14.72
CA SER A 143 -0.08 5.87 -16.02
C SER A 143 -0.91 4.67 -16.46
N ALA A 144 -1.95 4.94 -17.25
CA ALA A 144 -2.82 3.92 -17.84
C ALA A 144 -3.11 4.29 -19.30
N THR A 145 -3.32 3.27 -20.13
CA THR A 145 -3.75 3.37 -21.52
C THR A 145 -5.02 2.54 -21.73
N LYS A 146 -5.61 2.56 -22.93
CA LYS A 146 -6.80 1.75 -23.24
C LYS A 146 -6.58 0.24 -23.07
N THR A 147 -5.35 -0.23 -23.18
CA THR A 147 -5.00 -1.66 -23.12
C THR A 147 -4.13 -2.01 -21.91
N ASP A 148 -3.77 -1.03 -21.09
CA ASP A 148 -2.89 -1.21 -19.94
C ASP A 148 -3.41 -0.39 -18.76
N ASN A 149 -3.84 -1.07 -17.71
CA ASN A 149 -4.42 -0.44 -16.53
C ASN A 149 -3.38 0.05 -15.52
N GLY A 150 -2.08 -0.05 -15.83
CA GLY A 150 -0.99 0.46 -14.99
C GLY A 150 -0.66 -0.40 -13.77
N MET A 151 -1.47 -1.40 -13.42
CA MET A 151 -1.16 -2.33 -12.33
C MET A 151 -0.11 -3.34 -12.74
N ARG A 152 0.79 -3.67 -11.81
CA ARG A 152 1.85 -4.66 -12.00
C ARG A 152 1.93 -5.58 -10.79
N ALA A 153 2.35 -6.81 -11.03
CA ALA A 153 2.71 -7.78 -10.02
C ALA A 153 4.02 -8.46 -10.43
N VAL A 154 5.00 -8.48 -9.52
CA VAL A 154 6.32 -9.05 -9.78
C VAL A 154 6.71 -9.92 -8.60
N SER A 155 7.08 -11.18 -8.86
CA SER A 155 7.57 -12.06 -7.79
C SER A 155 8.90 -11.55 -7.22
N LEU A 156 9.19 -11.86 -5.96
CA LEU A 156 10.48 -11.47 -5.37
C LEU A 156 11.65 -12.00 -6.20
N GLN A 157 11.57 -13.26 -6.66
CA GLN A 157 12.61 -13.85 -7.49
C GLN A 157 12.86 -13.05 -8.77
N GLN A 158 11.79 -12.70 -9.50
CA GLN A 158 11.91 -11.89 -10.72
C GLN A 158 12.52 -10.51 -10.42
N LEU A 159 12.10 -9.87 -9.32
CA LEU A 159 12.59 -8.56 -8.91
C LEU A 159 14.08 -8.60 -8.56
N MET A 160 14.54 -9.68 -7.90
CA MET A 160 15.95 -9.87 -7.55
C MET A 160 16.85 -10.18 -8.77
N THR A 161 16.28 -10.72 -9.85
CA THR A 161 16.99 -11.00 -11.11
C THR A 161 16.68 -9.99 -12.20
N TRP A 162 16.15 -8.82 -11.85
CA TRP A 162 15.72 -7.82 -12.81
C TRP A 162 16.92 -7.23 -13.55
N LYS A 163 16.79 -6.99 -14.86
CA LYS A 163 17.89 -6.45 -15.68
C LYS A 163 18.29 -5.04 -15.25
N ASP A 164 17.30 -4.22 -14.92
CA ASP A 164 17.52 -2.89 -14.36
C ASP A 164 17.73 -3.01 -12.85
N THR A 165 19.00 -3.01 -12.42
CA THR A 165 19.42 -3.27 -11.04
C THR A 165 18.94 -2.19 -10.06
N ARG A 166 18.51 -1.03 -10.56
CA ARG A 166 17.96 0.07 -9.74
C ARG A 166 16.68 -0.33 -9.00
N TRP A 167 16.03 -1.42 -9.41
CA TRP A 167 14.79 -1.94 -8.80
C TRP A 167 15.01 -3.14 -7.87
N ILE A 168 16.24 -3.56 -7.63
CA ILE A 168 16.53 -4.69 -6.75
C ILE A 168 16.45 -4.22 -5.28
N PRO A 169 15.56 -4.76 -4.43
CA PRO A 169 15.42 -4.32 -3.04
C PRO A 169 16.46 -4.99 -2.14
N ASN A 170 17.72 -4.58 -2.27
CA ASN A 170 18.82 -5.03 -1.41
C ASN A 170 19.64 -3.84 -0.89
N ASP A 171 20.37 -4.07 0.20
CA ASP A 171 21.18 -3.07 0.90
C ASP A 171 22.28 -2.42 0.03
N SER A 172 22.76 -3.13 -1.00
CA SER A 172 23.75 -2.60 -1.95
C SER A 172 23.18 -1.63 -3.00
N ASN A 173 21.85 -1.60 -3.19
CA ASN A 173 21.22 -0.72 -4.16
C ASN A 173 20.92 0.66 -3.53
N PRO A 174 21.60 1.74 -3.94
CA PRO A 174 21.39 3.06 -3.35
C PRO A 174 20.00 3.65 -3.65
N ASN A 175 19.30 3.17 -4.68
CA ASN A 175 17.93 3.59 -4.96
C ASN A 175 16.94 2.92 -4.00
N PHE A 176 17.30 1.79 -3.39
CA PHE A 176 16.45 1.11 -2.42
C PHE A 176 16.67 1.69 -1.02
N ILE A 177 15.76 2.58 -0.66
CA ILE A 177 15.86 3.28 0.63
C ILE A 177 15.43 2.37 1.77
N GLY A 178 14.44 1.50 1.54
CA GLY A 178 14.11 0.44 2.48
C GLY A 178 12.64 0.09 2.53
N ILE A 179 12.29 -0.61 3.62
CA ILE A 179 10.96 -1.13 3.91
C ILE A 179 10.32 -0.23 4.95
N TYR A 180 9.08 0.13 4.70
CA TYR A 180 8.33 1.07 5.49
C TYR A 180 6.97 0.50 5.86
N ARG A 181 6.50 0.84 7.05
CA ARG A 181 5.23 0.38 7.59
C ARG A 181 4.39 1.56 8.02
N LEU A 182 3.10 1.55 7.75
CA LEU A 182 2.22 2.66 8.13
C LEU A 182 2.28 2.91 9.65
N ASN A 183 2.42 4.17 10.05
CA ASN A 183 2.69 4.58 11.44
C ASN A 183 1.57 4.21 12.41
N PHE A 184 0.34 4.12 11.92
CA PHE A 184 -0.80 3.81 12.77
C PHE A 184 -0.95 2.31 13.08
N LEU A 185 -0.08 1.44 12.54
CA LEU A 185 -0.05 0.03 12.88
C LEU A 185 0.78 -0.22 14.14
N ALA A 186 0.26 -1.04 15.05
CA ALA A 186 1.02 -1.56 16.16
C ALA A 186 2.19 -2.42 15.68
N ARG A 187 3.22 -2.50 16.52
CA ARG A 187 4.39 -3.37 16.32
C ARG A 187 4.03 -4.83 16.55
#